data_AF-A0A939NPT5-F1
#
_entry.id   AF-A0A939NPT5-F1
#
_cell.length_a   1.000
_cell.length_b   1.000
_cell.length_c   1.000
_cell.angle_alpha   90.00
_cell.angle_beta   90.00
_cell.angle_gamma   90.00
#
_symmetry.space_group_name_H-M   'P 1'
#
loop_
_entity.id
_entity.type
_entity.pdbx_description
1 polymer ?
#
loop_
_entity_poly.entity_id
_entity_poly.type
_entity_poly.pdbx_seq_one_letter_code
_entity_poly.pdbx_strand_id
1 'polypeptide(L)'
;MRNISGQLRFPADRQPAAPQPILCKDFTIDPYQIYRRATIRPTLLLMLSVLDDEQYRQLSAVAHSLNMGVLTEVSNEEELERAIALKAKVVGINNRDLRDMSIDLNRTRQLAARLARMSR
;
A
#
# COMPACT_ATOMS: atom_id res chain seq x y z
N MET A 1 7.40 -21.30 -1.27
CA MET A 1 7.16 -19.85 -1.16
C MET A 1 8.48 -19.13 -1.41
N ARG A 2 8.64 -18.41 -2.52
CA ARG A 2 9.86 -17.61 -2.78
C ARG A 2 9.67 -16.26 -2.09
N ASN A 3 10.49 -15.99 -1.08
CA ASN A 3 10.63 -14.67 -0.49
C ASN A 3 10.89 -13.65 -1.60
N ILE A 4 10.07 -12.60 -1.69
CA ILE A 4 10.38 -11.39 -2.46
C ILE A 4 11.25 -10.44 -1.61
N SER A 5 12.07 -11.00 -0.70
CA SER A 5 13.11 -10.27 0.03
C SER A 5 14.24 -9.90 -0.93
N GLY A 6 13.92 -9.16 -1.99
CA GLY A 6 14.87 -8.26 -2.60
C GLY A 6 15.20 -7.26 -1.50
N GLN A 7 16.32 -7.47 -0.81
CA GLN A 7 16.95 -6.38 -0.10
C GLN A 7 17.25 -5.33 -1.16
N LEU A 8 16.33 -4.39 -1.35
CA LEU A 8 16.55 -3.21 -2.17
C LEU A 8 17.48 -2.28 -1.38
N ARG A 9 18.74 -2.70 -1.27
CA ARG A 9 19.87 -1.79 -1.30
C ARG A 9 19.88 -1.23 -2.71
N PHE A 10 19.04 -0.23 -2.98
CA PHE A 10 19.46 0.73 -3.98
C PHE A 10 20.74 1.34 -3.42
N PRO A 11 21.86 1.30 -4.16
CA PRO A 11 23.03 2.08 -3.81
C PRO A 11 22.54 3.52 -3.55
N ALA A 12 22.97 4.15 -2.44
CA ALA A 12 22.57 5.52 -2.08
C ALA A 12 22.88 6.55 -3.20
N ASP A 13 23.69 6.12 -4.16
CA ASP A 13 24.19 6.76 -5.37
C ASP A 13 23.25 6.66 -6.59
N ARG A 14 22.13 5.92 -6.54
CA ARG A 14 21.06 6.06 -7.54
C ARG A 14 19.93 6.94 -7.02
N GLN A 15 20.07 8.26 -7.23
CA GLN A 15 18.89 9.11 -7.37
C GLN A 15 17.98 8.50 -8.46
N PRO A 16 16.65 8.52 -8.30
CA PRO A 16 15.80 8.17 -9.44
C PRO A 16 16.17 9.10 -10.58
N ALA A 17 16.49 8.54 -11.75
CA ALA A 17 16.65 9.29 -12.99
C ALA A 17 15.34 9.97 -13.45
N ALA A 18 14.27 9.83 -12.66
CA ALA A 18 12.91 10.11 -13.02
C ALA A 18 12.27 11.00 -11.94
N PRO A 19 11.60 12.11 -12.30
CA PRO A 19 11.04 13.09 -11.36
C PRO A 19 9.79 12.59 -10.60
N GLN A 20 9.32 11.37 -10.86
CA GLN A 20 8.10 10.81 -10.28
C GLN A 20 8.29 10.34 -8.83
N PRO A 21 7.23 10.35 -8.01
CA PRO A 21 7.26 9.82 -6.64
C PRO A 21 7.70 8.34 -6.60
N ILE A 22 8.69 8.02 -5.76
CA ILE A 22 9.13 6.62 -5.57
C ILE A 22 8.24 5.93 -4.53
N LEU A 23 7.59 4.83 -4.93
CA LEU A 23 6.87 3.96 -4.02
C LEU A 23 7.81 3.01 -3.25
N CYS A 24 7.65 2.94 -1.93
CA CYS A 24 8.21 1.86 -1.13
C CYS A 24 7.32 0.62 -1.17
N LYS A 25 7.55 -0.24 -2.17
CA LYS A 25 6.90 -1.54 -2.24
C LYS A 25 7.62 -2.54 -1.32
N ASP A 26 7.15 -2.64 -0.10
CA ASP A 26 7.61 -3.58 0.93
C ASP A 26 6.49 -3.80 1.94
N PHE A 27 6.56 -4.87 2.74
CA PHE A 27 5.57 -5.15 3.79
C PHE A 27 5.82 -4.25 5.00
N THR A 28 5.01 -3.20 5.13
CA THR A 28 5.09 -2.25 6.25
C THR A 28 4.17 -2.72 7.38
N ILE A 29 4.76 -3.17 8.48
CA ILE A 29 4.06 -3.69 9.67
C ILE A 29 4.48 -2.97 10.96
N ASP A 30 5.54 -2.16 10.92
CA ASP A 30 6.10 -1.48 12.09
C ASP A 30 6.43 0.00 11.79
N PRO A 31 6.12 0.95 12.71
CA PRO A 31 6.46 2.38 12.54
C PRO A 31 7.94 2.65 12.27
N TYR A 32 8.85 1.84 12.82
CA TYR A 32 10.28 1.95 12.58
C TYR A 32 10.63 1.85 11.08
N GLN A 33 9.93 1.00 10.33
CA GLN A 33 10.14 0.90 8.88
C GLN A 33 9.79 2.22 8.18
N ILE A 34 8.77 2.94 8.66
CA ILE A 34 8.34 4.24 8.11
C ILE A 34 9.43 5.28 8.37
N TYR A 35 9.90 5.42 9.62
CA TYR A 35 10.95 6.37 9.98
C TYR A 35 12.23 6.18 9.16
N ARG A 36 12.66 4.93 8.93
CA ARG A 36 13.85 4.66 8.11
C ARG A 36 13.69 5.05 6.64
N ARG A 37 12.46 5.09 6.13
CA ARG A 37 12.17 5.26 4.70
C ARG A 37 11.77 6.69 4.36
N ALA A 38 11.29 7.47 5.32
CA ALA A 38 10.81 8.85 5.13
C ALA A 38 11.85 9.76 4.45
N THR A 39 13.15 9.50 4.64
CA THR A 39 14.24 10.28 4.03
C THR A 39 14.54 9.92 2.58
N ILE A 40 14.04 8.79 2.08
CA ILE A 40 14.42 8.23 0.76
C ILE A 40 13.21 8.06 -0.16
N ARG A 41 12.03 7.75 0.38
CA ARG A 41 10.84 7.44 -0.43
C ARG A 41 9.63 8.23 0.06
N PRO A 42 9.00 9.05 -0.79
CA PRO A 42 7.88 9.91 -0.39
C PRO A 42 6.57 9.14 -0.20
N THR A 43 6.47 7.86 -0.63
CA THR A 43 5.23 7.09 -0.57
C THR A 43 5.48 5.66 -0.08
N LEU A 44 4.60 5.13 0.78
CA LEU A 44 4.66 3.76 1.28
C LEU A 44 3.40 2.96 0.96
N LEU A 45 3.54 1.62 1.01
CA LEU A 45 2.47 0.65 0.83
C LEU A 45 1.96 0.14 2.19
N LEU A 46 0.66 0.24 2.44
CA LEU A 46 -0.05 -0.43 3.55
C LEU A 46 -1.04 -1.43 2.96
N MET A 47 -0.97 -2.69 3.38
CA MET A 47 -1.77 -3.77 2.80
C MET A 47 -2.83 -4.23 3.81
N LEU A 48 -4.11 -4.11 3.47
CA LEU A 48 -5.19 -4.54 4.38
C LEU A 48 -5.33 -6.06 4.49
N SER A 49 -4.70 -6.81 3.59
CA SER A 49 -4.54 -8.25 3.71
C SER A 49 -3.54 -8.67 4.80
N VAL A 50 -2.73 -7.72 5.31
CA VAL A 50 -1.69 -7.95 6.33
C VAL A 50 -2.01 -7.22 7.64
N LEU A 51 -2.57 -6.02 7.54
CA LEU A 51 -2.83 -5.14 8.67
C LEU A 51 -4.28 -5.23 9.12
N ASP A 52 -4.49 -5.24 10.43
CA ASP A 52 -5.79 -4.91 11.01
C ASP A 52 -6.04 -3.38 10.95
N ASP A 53 -7.26 -2.98 11.32
CA ASP A 53 -7.70 -1.58 11.24
C ASP A 53 -6.94 -0.65 12.20
N GLU A 54 -6.53 -1.15 13.37
CA GLU A 54 -5.83 -0.36 14.37
C GLU A 54 -4.37 -0.15 13.94
N GLN A 55 -3.71 -1.21 13.50
CA GLN A 55 -2.38 -1.14 12.90
C GLN A 55 -2.36 -0.20 11.70
N TYR A 56 -3.35 -0.29 10.81
CA TYR A 56 -3.46 0.60 9.67
C TYR A 56 -3.56 2.07 10.11
N ARG A 57 -4.41 2.39 11.09
CA ARG A 57 -4.57 3.76 11.60
C ARG A 57 -3.26 4.29 12.18
N GLN A 58 -2.59 3.49 13.00
CA GLN A 58 -1.32 3.87 13.61
C GLN A 58 -0.25 4.15 12.55
N LEU A 59 -0.05 3.22 11.61
CA LEU A 59 0.96 3.35 10.56
C LEU A 59 0.63 4.50 9.58
N SER A 60 -0.64 4.66 9.21
CA SER A 60 -1.10 5.76 8.35
C SER A 60 -0.91 7.12 9.03
N ALA A 61 -1.18 7.22 10.33
CA ALA A 61 -0.93 8.45 11.10
C ALA A 61 0.56 8.83 11.14
N VAL A 62 1.44 7.85 11.36
CA VAL A 62 2.90 8.07 11.33
C VAL A 62 3.38 8.48 9.93
N ALA A 63 2.85 7.85 8.88
CA ALA A 63 3.18 8.23 7.50
C ALA A 63 2.79 9.69 7.21
N HIS A 64 1.56 10.07 7.57
CA HIS A 64 1.06 11.43 7.35
C HIS A 64 1.79 12.48 8.19
N SER A 65 2.20 12.18 9.43
CA SER A 65 2.99 13.12 10.24
C SER A 65 4.37 13.42 9.65
N LEU A 66 4.88 12.52 8.81
CA LEU A 66 6.12 12.66 8.06
C LEU A 66 5.91 13.18 6.62
N ASN A 67 4.71 13.66 6.29
CA ASN A 67 4.31 14.09 4.94
C ASN A 67 4.50 13.02 3.85
N MET A 68 4.44 11.74 4.22
CA MET A 68 4.50 10.63 3.27
C MET A 68 3.12 10.33 2.68
N GLY A 69 3.08 9.98 1.41
CA GLY A 69 1.92 9.40 0.75
C GLY A 69 1.70 7.95 1.20
N VAL A 70 0.43 7.54 1.24
CA VAL A 70 0.02 6.16 1.58
C VAL A 70 -0.75 5.57 0.41
N LEU A 71 -0.24 4.48 -0.15
CA LEU A 71 -0.99 3.61 -1.06
C LEU A 71 -1.59 2.47 -0.24
N THR A 72 -2.91 2.41 -0.16
CA THR A 72 -3.63 1.36 0.56
C THR A 72 -3.97 0.24 -0.40
N GLU A 73 -3.39 -0.94 -0.20
CA GLU A 73 -3.63 -2.09 -1.07
C GLU A 73 -4.74 -2.97 -0.52
N VAL A 74 -5.67 -3.34 -1.41
CA VAL A 74 -6.79 -4.24 -1.15
C VAL A 74 -6.79 -5.36 -2.19
N SER A 75 -7.20 -6.54 -1.77
CA SER A 75 -7.25 -7.75 -2.60
C SER A 75 -8.66 -8.35 -2.67
N ASN A 76 -9.62 -7.92 -1.86
CA ASN A 76 -10.99 -8.43 -1.91
C ASN A 76 -11.99 -7.34 -1.48
N GLU A 77 -13.27 -7.69 -1.51
CA GLU A 77 -14.38 -6.78 -1.23
C GLU A 77 -14.41 -6.32 0.23
N GLU A 78 -14.13 -7.21 1.18
CA GLU A 78 -14.06 -6.88 2.61
C GLU A 78 -12.94 -5.87 2.89
N GLU A 79 -11.75 -6.09 2.33
CA GLU A 79 -10.63 -5.16 2.42
C GLU A 79 -10.96 -3.81 1.76
N LEU A 80 -11.73 -3.80 0.68
CA LEU A 80 -12.18 -2.56 0.07
C LEU A 80 -13.11 -1.78 1.00
N GLU A 81 -14.08 -2.45 1.61
CA GLU A 81 -14.99 -1.82 2.57
C GLU A 81 -14.25 -1.25 3.78
N ARG A 82 -13.25 -1.99 4.29
CA ARG A 82 -12.34 -1.51 5.32
C ARG A 82 -11.56 -0.27 4.88
N ALA A 83 -10.98 -0.27 3.68
CA ALA A 83 -10.25 0.89 3.16
C ALA A 83 -11.13 2.15 3.08
N ILE A 84 -12.40 1.99 2.71
CA ILE A 84 -13.38 3.08 2.67
C ILE A 84 -13.71 3.56 4.08
N ALA A 85 -13.99 2.66 5.02
CA ALA A 85 -14.26 3.00 6.42
C ALA A 85 -13.06 3.72 7.08
N LEU A 86 -11.84 3.33 6.71
CA LEU A 86 -10.58 3.94 7.13
C LEU A 86 -10.24 5.24 6.39
N LYS A 87 -11.09 5.68 5.45
CA LYS A 87 -10.96 6.92 4.66
C LYS A 87 -9.63 6.98 3.89
N ALA A 88 -9.20 5.85 3.34
CA ALA A 88 -8.00 5.78 2.51
C ALA A 88 -8.13 6.71 1.29
N LYS A 89 -7.17 7.63 1.10
CA LYS A 89 -7.19 8.59 -0.03
C LYS A 89 -6.82 7.94 -1.36
N VAL A 90 -5.92 6.96 -1.34
CA VAL A 90 -5.45 6.24 -2.52
C VAL A 90 -5.54 4.75 -2.24
N VAL A 91 -6.36 4.07 -3.03
CA VAL A 91 -6.60 2.62 -2.93
C VAL A 91 -6.06 1.95 -4.20
N GLY A 92 -5.16 0.99 -4.02
CA GLY A 92 -4.65 0.11 -5.08
C GLY A 92 -5.33 -1.25 -4.98
N ILE A 93 -5.95 -1.71 -6.06
CA ILE A 93 -6.53 -3.05 -6.13
C ILE A 93 -5.46 -4.01 -6.65
N ASN A 94 -5.10 -5.00 -5.84
CA ASN A 94 -4.19 -6.07 -6.23
C ASN A 94 -4.99 -7.21 -6.88
N ASN A 95 -4.81 -7.39 -8.19
CA ASN A 95 -5.48 -8.46 -8.95
C ASN A 95 -4.92 -9.86 -8.67
N ARG A 96 -3.85 -9.96 -7.89
CA ARG A 96 -3.31 -11.22 -7.40
C ARG A 96 -3.69 -11.39 -5.95
N ASP A 97 -4.40 -12.46 -5.65
CA ASP A 97 -4.61 -12.85 -4.28
C ASP A 97 -3.31 -13.45 -3.73
N LEU A 98 -2.78 -12.89 -2.64
CA LEU A 98 -1.52 -13.36 -2.08
C LEU A 98 -1.70 -14.62 -1.21
N ARG A 99 -2.93 -15.00 -0.87
CA ARG A 99 -3.23 -16.19 -0.07
C ARG A 99 -3.15 -17.45 -0.91
N ASP A 100 -3.70 -17.43 -2.12
CA ASP A 100 -3.76 -18.59 -3.03
C ASP A 100 -3.02 -18.39 -4.37
N MET A 101 -2.44 -17.21 -4.59
CA MET A 101 -1.72 -16.84 -5.82
C MET A 101 -2.58 -16.80 -7.08
N SER A 102 -3.91 -16.85 -6.95
CA SER A 102 -4.84 -16.69 -8.07
C SER A 102 -4.75 -15.28 -8.66
N ILE A 103 -5.01 -15.18 -9.96
CA ILE A 103 -5.06 -13.90 -10.68
C ILE A 103 -6.46 -13.77 -11.26
N ASP A 104 -7.17 -12.72 -10.87
CA ASP A 104 -8.46 -12.37 -11.46
C ASP A 104 -8.44 -10.91 -11.94
N LEU A 105 -8.42 -10.74 -13.26
CA LEU A 105 -8.45 -9.43 -13.90
C LEU A 105 -9.81 -8.74 -13.78
N ASN A 106 -10.89 -9.49 -13.50
CA ASN A 106 -12.21 -8.90 -13.27
C ASN A 106 -12.32 -8.22 -11.90
N ARG A 107 -11.44 -8.56 -10.96
CA ARG A 107 -11.40 -8.02 -9.60
C ARG A 107 -11.27 -6.50 -9.60
N THR A 108 -10.39 -5.92 -10.40
CA THR A 108 -10.31 -4.45 -10.59
C THR A 108 -11.63 -3.89 -11.09
N ARG A 109 -12.26 -4.50 -12.10
CA ARG A 109 -13.49 -3.98 -12.71
C ARG A 109 -14.65 -3.95 -11.72
N GLN A 110 -14.80 -5.01 -10.92
CA GLN A 110 -15.86 -5.14 -9.92
C GLN A 110 -15.67 -4.16 -8.75
N LEU A 111 -14.45 -4.12 -8.19
CA LEU A 111 -14.13 -3.30 -7.02
C LEU A 111 -14.06 -1.81 -7.34
N ALA A 112 -13.49 -1.43 -8.50
CA ALA A 112 -13.44 -0.02 -8.92
C ALA A 112 -14.84 0.56 -9.16
N ALA A 113 -15.79 -0.24 -9.68
CA ALA A 113 -17.17 0.20 -9.86
C ALA A 113 -17.87 0.55 -8.53
N ARG A 114 -17.50 -0.14 -7.43
CA ARG A 114 -18.01 0.18 -6.08
C ARG A 114 -17.39 1.47 -5.52
N LEU A 115 -16.07 1.65 -5.64
CA LEU A 115 -15.38 2.89 -5.25
C LEU A 115 -16.01 4.13 -5.90
N ALA A 116 -16.29 4.05 -7.21
CA ALA A 116 -16.89 5.15 -7.97
C ALA A 116 -18.37 5.42 -7.60
N ARG A 117 -19.09 4.44 -7.07
CA ARG A 117 -20.48 4.59 -6.63
C ARG A 117 -20.59 5.19 -5.23
N MET A 118 -19.60 5.00 -4.38
CA MET A 118 -19.60 5.48 -3.00
C MET A 118 -18.94 6.86 -2.83
N SER A 119 -18.24 7.35 -3.86
CA SER A 119 -17.69 8.71 -3.91
C SER A 119 -18.68 9.76 -4.46
N ARG A 120 -19.97 9.42 -4.56
CA ARG A 120 -21.06 10.34 -4.95
C ARG A 120 -21.89 10.71 -3.73
#